data_AF-A1EBU6-F1
#
_entry.id   AF-A1EBU6-F1
#
_cell.length_a   1.000
_cell.length_b   1.000
_cell.length_c   1.000
_cell.angle_alpha   90.00
_cell.angle_beta   90.00
_cell.angle_gamma   90.00
#
_symmetry.space_group_name_H-M   'P 1'
#
loop_
_entity.id
_entity.type
_entity.pdbx_description
1 polymer ?
#
loop_
_entity_poly.entity_id
_entity_poly.type
_entity_poly.pdbx_seq_one_letter_code
_entity_poly.pdbx_strand_id
1 'polypeptide(L)'
;MERQAQVQARREACTAIEGEIVALNQERASQRLRLLDPPPAGVPWAMAMAQREAHVDHLAELANAARQRLADAQGKLREAEAALDEARKAFFRAKSRLEALEKRRDVWRKEQSAIAQRREEAQSADLLLAARQRSTHHNSPF
;
A
#
# COMPACT_ATOMS: atom_id res chain seq x y z
N MET A 1 -0.81 0.34 -7.38
CA MET A 1 -2.16 -0.24 -7.13
C MET A 1 -2.09 -1.73 -6.85
N GLU A 2 -1.30 -2.50 -7.60
CA GLU A 2 -1.21 -3.96 -7.47
C GLU A 2 -0.88 -4.48 -6.06
N ARG A 3 0.12 -3.90 -5.35
CA ARG A 3 0.45 -4.30 -3.98
C ARG A 3 -0.68 -4.03 -2.97
N GLN A 4 -1.46 -2.97 -3.17
CA GLN A 4 -2.62 -2.69 -2.31
C GLN A 4 -3.74 -3.69 -2.57
N ALA A 5 -3.99 -4.02 -3.85
CA ALA A 5 -4.94 -5.07 -4.22
C ALA A 5 -4.52 -6.44 -3.66
N GLN A 6 -3.22 -6.77 -3.67
CA GLN A 6 -2.70 -8.00 -3.07
C GLN A 6 -2.96 -8.05 -1.56
N VAL A 7 -2.67 -6.98 -0.80
CA VAL A 7 -3.00 -6.92 0.63
C VAL A 7 -4.49 -7.11 0.87
N GLN A 8 -5.33 -6.44 0.07
CA GLN A 8 -6.78 -6.56 0.20
C GLN A 8 -7.28 -7.99 -0.06
N ALA A 9 -6.81 -8.63 -1.13
CA ALA A 9 -7.14 -10.02 -1.43
C ALA A 9 -6.68 -10.99 -0.32
N ARG A 10 -5.53 -10.72 0.33
CA ARG A 10 -5.05 -11.52 1.47
C ARG A 10 -5.90 -11.31 2.72
N ARG A 11 -6.39 -10.09 2.96
CA ARG A 11 -7.35 -9.80 4.06
C ARG A 11 -8.66 -10.54 3.84
N GLU A 12 -9.21 -10.46 2.63
CA GLU A 12 -10.43 -11.17 2.26
C GLU A 12 -10.30 -12.68 2.43
N ALA A 13 -9.15 -13.25 2.05
CA ALA A 13 -8.87 -14.67 2.29
C ALA A 13 -8.86 -15.03 3.79
N CYS A 14 -8.28 -14.17 4.66
CA CYS A 14 -8.33 -14.39 6.11
C CYS A 14 -9.77 -14.34 6.63
N THR A 15 -10.53 -13.32 6.22
CA THR A 15 -11.94 -13.15 6.62
C THR A 15 -12.81 -14.32 6.16
N ALA A 16 -12.57 -14.85 4.96
CA ALA A 16 -13.28 -16.03 4.47
C ALA A 16 -13.03 -17.26 5.34
N ILE A 17 -11.78 -17.51 5.72
CA ILE A 17 -11.41 -18.65 6.60
C ILE A 17 -11.97 -18.46 8.02
N GLU A 18 -11.97 -17.23 8.54
CA GLU A 18 -12.60 -16.91 9.82
C GLU A 18 -14.11 -17.22 9.80
N GLY A 19 -14.79 -16.84 8.71
CA GLY A 19 -16.20 -17.19 8.48
C GLY A 19 -16.43 -18.71 8.44
N GLU A 20 -15.56 -19.46 7.75
CA GLU A 20 -15.59 -20.93 7.71
C GLU A 20 -15.46 -21.53 9.12
N ILE A 21 -14.51 -21.05 9.93
CA ILE A 21 -14.33 -21.51 11.32
C ILE A 21 -15.58 -21.24 12.15
N VAL A 22 -16.20 -20.06 12.01
CA VAL A 22 -17.43 -19.72 12.72
C VAL A 22 -18.56 -20.68 12.31
N ALA A 23 -18.75 -20.92 11.01
CA ALA A 23 -19.78 -21.84 10.50
C ALA A 23 -19.57 -23.27 11.03
N LEU A 24 -18.33 -23.78 10.99
CA LEU A 24 -18.00 -25.10 11.53
C LEU A 24 -18.32 -25.23 13.03
N ASN A 25 -18.02 -24.19 13.81
CA ASN A 25 -18.31 -24.20 15.24
C ASN A 25 -19.82 -24.09 15.54
N GLN A 26 -20.57 -23.32 14.74
CA GLN A 26 -22.02 -23.23 14.84
C GLN A 26 -22.70 -24.56 14.49
N GLU A 27 -22.27 -25.21 13.41
CA GLU A 27 -22.76 -26.53 13.03
C GLU A 27 -22.47 -27.55 14.12
N ARG A 28 -21.24 -27.57 14.64
CA ARG A 28 -20.85 -28.46 15.74
C ARG A 28 -21.67 -28.23 17.01
N ALA A 29 -21.94 -26.97 17.37
CA ALA A 29 -22.81 -26.65 18.51
C ALA A 29 -24.24 -27.13 18.27
N SER A 30 -24.76 -26.98 17.05
CA SER A 30 -26.09 -27.43 16.66
C SER A 30 -26.21 -28.97 16.72
N GLN A 31 -25.21 -29.70 16.22
CA GLN A 31 -25.16 -31.16 16.30
C GLN A 31 -25.14 -31.66 17.75
N ARG A 32 -24.41 -30.98 18.64
CA ARG A 32 -24.37 -31.30 20.07
C ARG A 32 -25.72 -31.11 20.77
N LEU A 33 -26.49 -30.09 20.39
CA LEU A 33 -27.84 -29.89 20.94
C LEU A 33 -28.79 -31.02 20.55
N ARG A 34 -28.58 -31.63 19.38
CA ARG A 34 -29.41 -32.70 18.81
C ARG A 34 -28.90 -34.11 19.10
N LEU A 35 -27.88 -34.22 19.97
CA LEU A 35 -27.22 -35.50 20.24
C LEU A 35 -28.23 -36.55 20.73
N LEU A 36 -29.20 -36.14 21.54
CA LEU A 36 -30.23 -36.98 22.13
C LEU A 36 -31.57 -36.98 21.35
N ASP A 37 -31.59 -36.46 20.12
CA ASP A 37 -32.81 -36.50 19.29
C ASP A 37 -33.15 -37.94 18.90
N PRO A 38 -34.42 -38.39 18.94
CA PRO A 38 -34.78 -39.78 18.62
C PRO A 38 -34.25 -40.18 17.23
N PRO A 39 -33.85 -41.45 17.03
CA PRO A 39 -33.24 -41.86 15.78
C PRO A 39 -34.35 -42.13 14.76
N PRO A 40 -34.04 -42.18 13.46
CA PRO A 40 -35.00 -42.66 12.47
C PRO A 40 -35.50 -44.07 12.80
N ALA A 41 -36.75 -44.36 12.42
CA ALA A 41 -37.33 -45.69 12.63
C ALA A 41 -36.44 -46.79 12.02
N GLY A 42 -36.18 -47.84 12.79
CA GLY A 42 -35.31 -48.94 12.38
C GLY A 42 -33.81 -48.74 12.63
N VAL A 43 -33.37 -47.56 13.09
CA VAL A 43 -31.96 -47.32 13.46
C VAL A 43 -31.75 -47.53 14.96
N PRO A 44 -30.83 -48.43 15.38
CA PRO A 44 -30.50 -48.61 16.79
C PRO A 44 -29.91 -47.34 17.41
N TRP A 45 -30.29 -47.05 18.66
CA TRP A 45 -29.85 -45.85 19.38
C TRP A 45 -28.34 -45.73 19.50
N ALA A 46 -27.66 -46.82 19.86
CA ALA A 46 -26.20 -46.86 20.00
C ALA A 46 -25.48 -46.51 18.68
N MET A 47 -26.01 -46.96 17.54
CA MET A 47 -25.44 -46.65 16.23
C MET A 47 -25.64 -45.17 15.88
N ALA A 48 -26.85 -44.63 16.08
CA ALA A 48 -27.14 -43.23 15.82
C ALA A 48 -26.29 -42.29 16.68
N MET A 49 -26.11 -42.61 17.97
CA MET A 49 -25.23 -41.87 18.87
C MET A 49 -23.77 -41.89 18.41
N ALA A 50 -23.21 -43.07 18.13
CA ALA A 50 -21.82 -43.19 17.68
C ALA A 50 -21.55 -42.40 16.39
N GLN A 51 -22.49 -42.41 15.44
CA GLN A 51 -22.39 -41.63 14.21
C GLN A 51 -22.39 -40.11 14.48
N ARG A 52 -23.28 -39.64 15.36
CA ARG A 52 -23.38 -38.22 15.71
C ARG A 52 -22.13 -37.73 16.44
N GLU A 53 -21.60 -38.53 17.37
CA GLU A 53 -20.34 -38.23 18.07
C GLU A 53 -19.18 -38.15 17.08
N ALA A 54 -19.04 -39.14 16.19
CA ALA A 54 -18.03 -39.13 15.14
C ALA A 54 -18.14 -37.90 14.23
N HIS A 55 -19.36 -37.46 13.91
CA HIS A 55 -19.56 -36.25 13.11
C HIS A 55 -19.16 -34.98 13.89
N VAL A 56 -19.48 -34.88 15.18
CA VAL A 56 -19.07 -33.76 16.05
C VAL A 56 -17.55 -33.66 16.17
N ASP A 57 -16.87 -34.80 16.23
CA ASP A 57 -15.40 -34.87 16.28
C ASP A 57 -14.79 -34.48 14.93
N HIS A 58 -15.34 -34.98 13.83
CA HIS A 58 -14.91 -34.59 12.49
C HIS A 58 -15.04 -33.08 12.25
N LEU A 59 -16.15 -32.45 12.68
CA LEU A 59 -16.31 -30.99 12.61
C LEU A 59 -15.24 -30.25 13.43
N ALA A 60 -14.80 -30.82 14.56
CA ALA A 60 -13.72 -30.25 15.36
C ALA A 60 -12.36 -30.33 14.64
N GLU A 61 -12.07 -31.45 13.97
CA GLU A 61 -10.87 -31.62 13.16
C GLU A 61 -10.84 -30.63 11.99
N LEU A 62 -11.95 -30.47 11.27
CA LEU A 62 -12.07 -29.48 10.20
C LEU A 62 -11.83 -28.06 10.72
N ALA A 63 -12.39 -27.70 11.88
CA ALA A 63 -12.17 -26.40 12.49
C ALA A 63 -10.70 -26.18 12.87
N ASN A 64 -10.00 -27.21 13.34
CA ASN A 64 -8.56 -27.14 13.64
C ASN A 64 -7.73 -26.99 12.36
N ALA A 65 -8.05 -27.74 11.31
CA ALA A 65 -7.40 -27.58 10.00
C ALA A 65 -7.63 -26.17 9.42
N ALA A 66 -8.84 -25.62 9.56
CA ALA A 66 -9.15 -24.25 9.15
C ALA A 66 -8.36 -23.21 9.97
N ARG A 67 -8.16 -23.41 11.28
CA ARG A 67 -7.30 -22.54 12.11
C ARG A 67 -5.84 -22.57 11.66
N GLN A 68 -5.32 -23.73 11.29
CA GLN A 68 -3.96 -23.83 10.74
C GLN A 68 -3.85 -23.05 9.42
N ARG A 69 -4.82 -23.22 8.51
CA ARG A 69 -4.90 -22.43 7.28
C ARG A 69 -5.00 -20.93 7.54
N LEU A 70 -5.74 -20.52 8.58
CA LEU A 70 -5.85 -19.12 8.99
C LEU A 70 -4.51 -18.57 9.45
N ALA A 71 -3.77 -19.31 10.28
CA ALA A 71 -2.45 -18.91 10.74
C ALA A 71 -1.49 -18.68 9.56
N ASP A 72 -1.49 -19.60 8.60
CA ASP A 72 -0.68 -19.49 7.38
C ASP A 72 -1.11 -18.29 6.50
N ALA A 73 -2.41 -18.06 6.36
CA ALA A 73 -2.97 -16.93 5.62
C ALA A 73 -2.61 -15.58 6.26
N GLN A 74 -2.70 -15.49 7.60
CA GLN A 74 -2.29 -14.32 8.36
C GLN A 74 -0.79 -14.06 8.24
N GLY A 75 0.04 -15.10 8.19
CA GLY A 75 1.47 -14.98 7.88
C GLY A 75 1.69 -14.28 6.54
N LYS A 76 1.05 -14.78 5.47
CA LYS A 76 1.11 -14.18 4.12
C LYS A 76 0.57 -12.76 4.06
N LEU A 77 -0.45 -12.44 4.87
CA LEU A 77 -0.96 -11.07 4.97
C LEU A 77 0.09 -10.13 5.55
N ARG A 78 0.75 -10.50 6.65
CA ARG A 78 1.82 -9.69 7.27
C ARG A 78 2.98 -9.45 6.29
N GLU A 79 3.37 -10.46 5.53
CA GLU A 79 4.40 -10.34 4.48
C GLU A 79 3.98 -9.34 3.40
N ALA A 80 2.73 -9.41 2.93
CA ALA A 80 2.21 -8.49 1.92
C ALA A 80 2.13 -7.05 2.44
N GLU A 81 1.73 -6.86 3.70
CA GLU A 81 1.68 -5.54 4.35
C GLU A 81 3.08 -4.94 4.50
N ALA A 82 4.06 -5.73 4.95
CA ALA A 82 5.46 -5.29 5.03
C ALA A 82 6.01 -4.90 3.64
N ALA A 83 5.71 -5.70 2.61
CA ALA A 83 6.11 -5.39 1.24
C ALA A 83 5.45 -4.11 0.70
N LEU A 84 4.20 -3.83 1.06
CA LEU A 84 3.51 -2.59 0.70
C LEU A 84 4.17 -1.38 1.39
N ASP A 85 4.48 -1.48 2.68
CA ASP A 85 5.09 -0.40 3.44
C ASP A 85 6.51 -0.08 2.97
N GLU A 86 7.32 -1.08 2.64
CA GLU A 86 8.63 -0.85 2.02
C GLU A 86 8.51 -0.16 0.65
N ALA A 87 7.53 -0.55 -0.17
CA ALA A 87 7.27 0.13 -1.44
C ALA A 87 6.85 1.60 -1.24
N ARG A 88 6.03 1.89 -0.22
CA ARG A 88 5.65 3.27 0.14
C ARG A 88 6.87 4.08 0.58
N LYS A 89 7.71 3.54 1.46
CA LYS A 89 8.94 4.20 1.91
C LYS A 89 9.87 4.50 0.74
N ALA A 90 10.09 3.54 -0.15
CA ALA A 90 10.91 3.71 -1.35
C ALA A 90 10.36 4.81 -2.26
N PHE A 91 9.04 4.84 -2.48
CA PHE A 91 8.39 5.89 -3.25
C PHE A 91 8.62 7.29 -2.65
N PHE A 92 8.41 7.46 -1.34
CA PHE A 92 8.62 8.75 -0.69
C PHE A 92 10.09 9.19 -0.71
N ARG A 93 11.05 8.24 -0.58
CA ARG A 93 12.48 8.54 -0.73
C ARG A 93 12.82 8.99 -2.16
N ALA A 94 12.23 8.36 -3.17
CA ALA A 94 12.44 8.76 -4.57
C ALA A 94 11.81 10.13 -4.84
N LYS A 95 10.60 10.38 -4.33
CA LYS A 95 9.90 11.66 -4.45
C LYS A 95 10.68 12.80 -3.80
N SER A 96 11.18 12.62 -2.58
CA SER A 96 11.98 13.65 -1.91
C SER A 96 13.29 13.95 -2.64
N ARG A 97 13.92 12.94 -3.24
CA ARG A 97 15.08 13.12 -4.11
C ARG A 97 14.75 13.91 -5.38
N LEU A 98 13.60 13.63 -6.01
CA LEU A 98 13.13 14.38 -7.17
C LEU A 98 12.88 15.85 -6.81
N GLU A 99 12.14 16.13 -5.74
CA GLU A 99 11.87 17.48 -5.27
C GLU A 99 13.17 18.25 -4.95
N ALA A 100 14.17 17.59 -4.37
CA ALA A 100 15.47 18.19 -4.12
C ALA A 100 16.22 18.56 -5.42
N LEU A 101 16.13 17.72 -6.45
CA LEU A 101 16.71 18.00 -7.77
C LEU A 101 15.98 19.12 -8.49
N GLU A 102 14.65 19.16 -8.40
CA GLU A 102 13.84 20.25 -8.97
C GLU A 102 14.18 21.59 -8.33
N LYS A 103 14.28 21.64 -7.00
CA LYS A 103 14.72 22.86 -6.28
C LYS A 103 16.10 23.32 -6.75
N ARG A 104 17.07 22.41 -6.88
CA ARG A 104 18.42 22.74 -7.37
C ARG A 104 18.39 23.27 -8.80
N ARG A 105 17.62 22.63 -9.69
CA ARG A 105 17.44 23.07 -11.08
C ARG A 105 16.85 24.48 -11.13
N ASP A 106 15.86 24.76 -10.30
CA ASP A 106 15.16 26.05 -10.31
C ASP A 106 16.04 27.17 -9.75
N VAL A 107 16.86 26.90 -8.71
CA VAL A 107 17.89 27.84 -8.23
C VAL A 107 18.91 28.12 -9.34
N TRP A 108 19.46 27.07 -9.95
CA TRP A 108 20.43 27.22 -11.04
C TRP A 108 19.86 28.05 -12.21
N ARG A 109 18.60 27.80 -12.59
CA ARG A 109 17.93 28.59 -13.64
C ARG A 109 17.83 30.07 -13.27
N LYS A 110 17.46 30.39 -12.03
CA LYS A 110 17.40 31.78 -11.53
C LYS A 110 18.78 32.44 -11.55
N GLU A 111 19.83 31.72 -11.16
CA GLU A 111 21.20 32.21 -11.22
C GLU A 111 21.64 32.51 -12.66
N GLN A 112 21.35 31.61 -13.61
CA GLN A 112 21.64 31.84 -15.02
C GLN A 112 20.91 33.07 -15.57
N SER A 113 19.62 33.23 -15.26
CA SER A 113 18.85 34.41 -15.65
C SER A 113 19.41 35.69 -15.04
N ALA A 114 19.80 35.67 -13.76
CA ALA A 114 20.40 36.83 -13.11
C ALA A 114 21.77 37.21 -13.72
N ILE A 115 22.59 36.22 -14.10
CA ILE A 115 23.85 36.46 -14.80
C ILE A 115 23.61 37.08 -16.18
N ALA A 116 22.63 36.56 -16.93
CA ALA A 116 22.26 37.11 -18.23
C ALA A 116 21.78 38.56 -18.11
N GLN A 117 20.87 38.83 -17.17
CA GLN A 117 20.35 40.18 -16.92
C GLN A 117 21.48 41.16 -16.56
N ARG A 118 22.40 40.78 -15.67
CA ARG A 118 23.56 41.64 -15.33
C ARG A 118 24.47 41.92 -16.53
N ARG A 119 24.62 40.95 -17.45
CA ARG A 119 25.39 41.15 -18.68
C ARG A 119 24.68 42.11 -19.63
N GLU A 120 23.37 41.99 -19.79
CA GLU A 120 22.56 42.91 -20.59
C GLU A 120 22.60 44.33 -20.01
N GLU A 121 22.48 44.47 -18.68
CA GLU A 121 22.60 45.74 -17.98
C GLU A 121 23.96 46.39 -18.21
N ALA A 122 25.06 45.64 -18.05
CA ALA A 122 26.41 46.13 -18.31
C ALA A 122 26.61 46.58 -19.77
N GLN A 123 26.17 45.77 -20.74
CA GLN A 123 26.25 46.13 -22.17
C GLN A 123 25.45 47.38 -22.49
N SER A 124 24.25 47.52 -21.91
CA SER A 124 23.43 48.72 -22.10
C SER A 124 24.08 49.98 -21.51
N ALA A 125 24.72 49.86 -20.34
CA ALA A 125 25.46 50.94 -19.72
C ALA A 125 26.67 51.38 -20.58
N ASP A 126 27.41 50.42 -21.13
CA ASP A 126 28.53 50.70 -22.03
C ASP A 126 28.07 51.42 -23.31
N LEU A 127 26.95 51.00 -23.90
CA LEU A 127 26.36 51.66 -25.06
C LEU A 127 25.93 53.10 -24.75
N LEU A 128 25.32 53.34 -23.59
CA LEU A 128 24.93 54.68 -23.14
C LEU A 128 26.15 55.59 -22.92
N LEU A 129 27.22 55.07 -22.32
CA LEU A 129 28.48 55.80 -22.14
C LEU A 129 29.13 56.13 -23.50
N ALA A 130 29.18 55.17 -24.42
CA ALA A 130 29.73 55.38 -25.76
C ALA A 130 28.90 56.36 -26.59
N ALA A 131 27.58 56.37 -26.43
CA ALA A 131 26.69 57.35 -27.04
C ALA A 131 26.94 58.76 -26.46
N ARG A 132 27.08 58.87 -25.14
CA ARG A 132 27.38 60.14 -24.46
C ARG A 132 28.72 60.71 -24.90
N GLN A 133 29.77 59.89 -24.98
CA GLN A 133 31.10 60.29 -25.45
C GLN A 133 31.08 60.75 -26.91
N ARG A 134 30.31 60.08 -27.79
CA ARG A 134 30.11 60.52 -29.17
C ARG A 134 29.43 61.88 -29.27
N SER A 135 28.40 62.12 -28.45
CA SER A 135 27.72 63.42 -28.41
C SER A 135 28.62 64.54 -27.88
N THR A 136 29.50 64.28 -26.92
CA THR A 136 30.47 65.29 -26.44
C THR A 136 31.57 65.60 -27.45
N HIS A 137 32.05 64.61 -28.20
CA HIS A 137 33.03 64.82 -29.28
C HIS A 137 32.44 65.55 -30.50
N HIS A 138 31.14 65.37 -30.79
CA HIS A 138 30.47 66.10 -31.88
C HIS A 138 30.14 67.55 -31.53
N ASN A 139 30.16 67.91 -30.24
CA ASN A 139 29.85 69.24 -29.73
C ASN A 139 31.11 70.02 -29.26
N SER A 140 32.32 69.55 -29.58
CA SER A 140 33.59 70.27 -29.36
C SER A 140 34.00 70.96 -30.66
N PRO A 141 33.84 72.29 -30.78
CA PRO A 141 34.53 73.07 -31.78
C PRO A 141 35.91 73.41 -31.21
N PHE A 142 36.95 72.76 -31.73
CA PHE A 142 38.34 72.87 -31.25
C PHE A 142 38.63 72.16 -29.92
#